data_AF-A0AA35RDE1-F1
#
_entry.id   AF-A0AA35RDE1-F1
#
_cell.length_a   1.000
_cell.length_b   1.000
_cell.length_c   1.000
_cell.angle_alpha   90.00
_cell.angle_beta   90.00
_cell.angle_gamma   90.00
#
_symmetry.space_group_name_H-M   'P 1'
#
loop_
_entity.id
_entity.type
_entity.pdbx_description
1 polymer ?
#
loop_
_entity_poly.entity_id
_entity_poly.type
_entity_poly.pdbx_seq_one_letter_code
_entity_poly.pdbx_strand_id
1 'polypeptide(L)'
;RLKYGEIFIWHIVPQYAEVSPTHKHEGRGFLLFRLINMREPLIMGFLTGGFDDPELAAVSEVIQFQNWNEPTQVHLALTGDPTEMIAMWVSKDAYTPKVRWGTESGQYIHAAEADSSSYSASDMCGSPAIDFGYRDPGLLHKAKLSGLQPGLTYYYTCGDQQFGWSQEFSFRAALAADPKTTVRVSAFGDMGSGQVDDSVQSTDGQQQPSLNTTRLLDKYLPETDLVLHIGDISYANGYSSVVSSRAAAGSTFMARDTE
;
A
#
# COMPACT_ATOMS: atom_id res chain seq x y z
N ARG A 1 31.69 -21.85 -9.02
CA ARG A 1 31.92 -20.41 -9.30
C ARG A 1 30.55 -19.77 -9.51
N LEU A 2 29.83 -19.45 -8.44
CA LEU A 2 28.60 -18.65 -8.49
C LEU A 2 28.97 -17.32 -7.84
N LYS A 3 29.49 -16.37 -8.63
CA LYS A 3 29.99 -15.08 -8.11
C LYS A 3 28.95 -13.96 -8.23
N TYR A 4 27.88 -14.18 -8.98
CA TYR A 4 26.86 -13.20 -9.27
C TYR A 4 25.51 -13.92 -9.23
N GLY A 5 24.83 -13.78 -8.10
CA GLY A 5 23.48 -14.28 -7.90
C GLY A 5 22.58 -13.15 -7.44
N GLU A 6 21.32 -13.18 -7.84
CA GLU A 6 20.28 -12.23 -7.44
C GLU A 6 19.08 -13.02 -6.92
N ILE A 7 18.38 -12.50 -5.92
CA ILE A 7 17.09 -13.06 -5.49
C ILE A 7 16.00 -12.13 -6.01
N PHE A 8 15.08 -12.67 -6.80
CA PHE A 8 13.98 -11.97 -7.42
C PHE A 8 12.66 -12.52 -6.88
N ILE A 9 11.80 -11.63 -6.39
CA ILE A 9 10.39 -11.95 -6.17
C ILE A 9 9.67 -11.56 -7.45
N TRP A 10 9.08 -12.53 -8.14
CA TRP A 10 8.40 -12.29 -9.42
C TRP A 10 7.48 -11.06 -9.34
N HIS A 11 7.78 -10.03 -10.14
CA HIS A 11 7.07 -8.74 -10.24
C HIS A 11 7.04 -7.83 -9.00
N ILE A 12 7.90 -8.00 -8.00
CA ILE A 12 7.87 -7.15 -6.80
C ILE A 12 9.19 -6.40 -6.58
N VAL A 13 10.27 -7.09 -6.21
CA VAL A 13 11.57 -6.46 -5.95
C VAL A 13 12.73 -7.45 -6.09
N PRO A 14 13.81 -7.10 -6.82
CA PRO A 14 15.08 -7.81 -6.75
C PRO A 14 15.98 -7.36 -5.57
N GLN A 15 16.93 -8.22 -5.22
CA GLN A 15 18.10 -7.85 -4.42
C GLN A 15 19.33 -8.67 -4.84
N TYR A 16 20.50 -8.03 -4.87
CA TYR A 16 21.76 -8.72 -5.14
C TYR A 16 22.13 -9.64 -3.97
N ALA A 17 22.48 -10.90 -4.26
CA ALA A 17 22.91 -11.84 -3.23
C ALA A 17 24.23 -11.42 -2.56
N GLU A 18 25.02 -10.56 -3.22
CA GLU A 18 26.22 -9.94 -2.65
C GLU A 18 25.94 -9.12 -1.38
N VAL A 19 24.72 -8.59 -1.20
CA VAL A 19 24.35 -7.90 0.05
C VAL A 19 24.59 -8.80 1.26
N SER A 20 24.52 -10.13 1.08
CA SER A 20 24.97 -11.08 2.08
C SER A 20 26.51 -11.19 2.08
N PRO A 21 27.20 -10.85 3.20
CA PRO A 21 28.67 -10.80 3.23
C PRO A 21 29.37 -12.11 2.87
N THR A 22 28.71 -13.25 3.10
CA THR A 22 29.28 -14.59 2.84
C THR A 22 29.12 -15.04 1.39
N HIS A 23 28.24 -14.42 0.61
CA HIS A 23 27.84 -14.93 -0.70
C HIS A 23 29.02 -15.03 -1.68
N LYS A 24 29.83 -13.97 -1.78
CA LYS A 24 30.96 -13.91 -2.72
C LYS A 24 32.06 -14.92 -2.45
N HIS A 25 32.28 -15.28 -1.19
CA HIS A 25 33.40 -16.13 -0.77
C HIS A 25 32.99 -17.58 -0.56
N GLU A 26 31.78 -17.81 -0.05
CA GLU A 26 31.31 -19.13 0.35
C GLU A 26 30.24 -19.70 -0.59
N GLY A 27 29.71 -18.88 -1.52
CA GLY A 27 28.60 -19.29 -2.39
C GLY A 27 27.28 -19.50 -1.65
N ARG A 28 27.17 -19.03 -0.40
CA ARG A 28 25.97 -19.08 0.43
C ARG A 28 25.73 -17.73 1.10
N GLY A 29 24.48 -17.40 1.35
CA GLY A 29 24.10 -16.16 2.00
C GLY A 29 22.65 -16.18 2.43
N PHE A 30 22.29 -15.19 3.22
CA PHE A 30 20.94 -14.94 3.69
C PHE A 30 20.59 -13.47 3.44
N LEU A 31 19.38 -13.24 2.95
CA LEU A 31 18.78 -11.93 2.78
C LEU A 31 17.46 -11.90 3.57
N LEU A 32 17.08 -10.72 4.04
CA LEU A 32 15.81 -10.48 4.71
C LEU A 32 14.95 -9.61 3.81
N PHE A 33 13.71 -10.04 3.56
CA PHE A 33 12.73 -9.28 2.79
C PHE A 33 11.52 -8.98 3.67
N ARG A 34 11.02 -7.75 3.58
CA ARG A 34 9.72 -7.37 4.15
C ARG A 34 8.66 -7.48 3.05
N LEU A 35 7.91 -8.57 3.09
CA LEU A 35 6.83 -8.81 2.14
C LEU A 35 5.57 -8.05 2.54
N ILE A 36 4.82 -7.60 1.54
CA ILE A 36 3.49 -7.03 1.70
C ILE A 36 2.46 -7.93 1.04
N ASN A 37 1.27 -8.01 1.63
CA ASN A 37 0.20 -8.80 1.09
C ASN A 37 -0.33 -8.18 -0.21
N MET A 38 -0.06 -8.87 -1.32
CA MET A 38 -0.52 -8.46 -2.64
C MET A 38 -1.55 -9.43 -3.23
N ARG A 39 -2.28 -10.19 -2.39
CA ARG A 39 -3.43 -11.02 -2.79
C ARG A 39 -3.11 -12.28 -3.59
N GLU A 40 -1.85 -12.69 -3.62
CA GLU A 40 -1.38 -13.90 -4.28
C GLU A 40 -0.22 -14.54 -3.53
N PRO A 41 0.02 -15.85 -3.73
CA PRO A 41 1.21 -16.51 -3.24
C PRO A 41 2.44 -15.99 -3.98
N LEU A 42 3.57 -16.04 -3.30
CA LEU A 42 4.85 -15.55 -3.75
C LEU A 42 5.84 -16.71 -3.86
N ILE A 43 6.76 -16.59 -4.80
CA ILE A 43 7.96 -17.44 -4.89
C ILE A 43 9.18 -16.53 -5.01
N MET A 44 10.32 -17.01 -4.54
CA MET A 44 11.61 -16.35 -4.73
C MET A 44 12.41 -17.14 -5.77
N GLY A 45 12.79 -16.49 -6.86
CA GLY A 45 13.72 -17.03 -7.85
C GLY A 45 15.15 -16.59 -7.51
N PHE A 46 16.11 -17.50 -7.55
CA PHE A 46 17.53 -17.17 -7.54
C PHE A 46 18.04 -17.16 -8.97
N LEU A 47 18.50 -16.00 -9.42
CA LEU A 47 18.99 -15.74 -10.78
C LEU A 47 20.51 -15.64 -10.78
N THR A 48 21.15 -16.04 -11.87
CA THR A 48 22.55 -15.75 -12.20
C THR A 48 22.63 -14.92 -13.49
N GLY A 49 23.80 -14.36 -13.82
CA GLY A 49 23.96 -13.58 -15.06
C GLY A 49 23.59 -12.08 -14.96
N GLY A 50 23.07 -11.66 -13.81
CA GLY A 50 22.66 -10.27 -13.56
C GLY A 50 21.37 -9.88 -14.29
N PHE A 51 20.99 -8.61 -14.23
CA PHE A 51 19.76 -8.13 -14.89
C PHE A 51 19.82 -8.10 -16.43
N ASP A 52 21.01 -8.08 -17.02
CA ASP A 52 21.17 -8.00 -18.48
C ASP A 52 20.95 -9.35 -19.17
N ASP A 53 21.33 -10.46 -18.52
CA ASP A 53 21.21 -11.83 -19.04
C ASP A 53 20.83 -12.82 -17.92
N PRO A 54 19.62 -12.69 -17.33
CA PRO A 54 19.22 -13.44 -16.15
C PRO A 54 18.92 -14.91 -16.47
N GLU A 55 19.58 -15.83 -15.77
CA GLU A 55 19.33 -17.26 -15.82
C GLU A 55 18.76 -17.76 -14.48
N LEU A 56 17.62 -18.47 -14.51
CA LEU A 56 17.02 -19.04 -13.31
C LEU A 56 17.81 -20.25 -12.81
N ALA A 57 18.42 -20.11 -11.64
CA ALA A 57 19.25 -21.13 -11.00
C ALA A 57 18.49 -21.94 -9.92
N ALA A 58 17.55 -21.32 -9.20
CA ALA A 58 16.70 -22.02 -8.22
C ALA A 58 15.39 -21.27 -7.94
N VAL A 59 14.42 -21.96 -7.34
CA VAL A 59 13.13 -21.39 -6.89
C VAL A 59 12.87 -21.85 -5.45
N SER A 60 12.35 -20.97 -4.61
CA SER A 60 11.92 -21.31 -3.25
C SER A 60 10.62 -22.12 -3.23
N GLU A 61 10.26 -22.60 -2.04
CA GLU A 61 8.88 -22.98 -1.76
C GLU A 61 7.93 -21.78 -1.92
N VAL A 62 6.64 -22.08 -2.06
CA VAL A 62 5.58 -21.06 -2.10
C VAL A 62 5.42 -20.41 -0.72
N ILE A 63 5.40 -19.08 -0.70
CA ILE A 63 5.16 -18.24 0.48
C ILE A 63 3.80 -17.59 0.32
N GLN A 64 2.93 -17.66 1.33
CA GLN A 64 1.61 -17.04 1.26
C GLN A 64 1.22 -16.42 2.60
N PHE A 65 0.46 -15.33 2.54
CA PHE A 65 -0.15 -14.72 3.71
C PHE A 65 -1.30 -15.59 4.22
N GLN A 66 -1.47 -15.64 5.55
CA GLN A 66 -2.53 -16.43 6.18
C GLN A 66 -3.92 -16.01 5.67
N ASN A 67 -4.14 -14.71 5.50
CA ASN A 67 -5.30 -14.17 4.80
C ASN A 67 -4.85 -13.27 3.64
N TRP A 68 -4.55 -13.86 2.48
CA TRP A 68 -4.28 -13.10 1.26
C TRP A 68 -5.45 -12.20 0.79
N ASN A 69 -6.66 -12.36 1.34
CA ASN A 69 -7.84 -11.55 0.99
C ASN A 69 -8.14 -10.48 2.07
N GLU A 70 -7.23 -10.26 3.00
CA GLU A 70 -7.43 -9.20 3.99
C GLU A 70 -7.56 -7.83 3.30
N PRO A 71 -8.40 -6.92 3.83
CA PRO A 71 -8.45 -5.55 3.35
C PRO A 71 -7.09 -4.87 3.55
N THR A 72 -6.50 -4.38 2.46
CA THR A 72 -5.21 -3.68 2.44
C THR A 72 -5.36 -2.28 1.84
N GLN A 73 -4.30 -1.46 1.94
CA GLN A 73 -4.22 -0.15 1.26
C GLN A 73 -5.36 0.80 1.67
N VAL A 74 -5.74 0.76 2.94
CA VAL A 74 -6.84 1.58 3.47
C VAL A 74 -6.46 3.06 3.44
N HIS A 75 -7.29 3.89 2.82
CA HIS A 75 -7.09 5.34 2.76
C HIS A 75 -8.42 6.09 2.73
N LEU A 76 -8.37 7.35 3.17
CA LEU A 76 -9.53 8.21 3.31
C LEU A 76 -9.49 9.36 2.29
N ALA A 77 -10.66 9.87 1.91
CA ALA A 77 -10.76 11.09 1.11
C ALA A 77 -11.96 11.94 1.55
N LEU A 78 -11.73 13.25 1.63
CA LEU A 78 -12.77 14.23 1.89
C LEU A 78 -13.74 14.34 0.70
N THR A 79 -15.03 14.52 0.98
CA THR A 79 -16.05 14.77 -0.06
C THR A 79 -16.30 16.26 -0.31
N GLY A 80 -15.83 17.12 0.60
CA GLY A 80 -16.20 18.54 0.66
C GLY A 80 -17.37 18.82 1.62
N ASP A 81 -18.09 17.79 2.08
CA ASP A 81 -19.08 17.89 3.16
C ASP A 81 -18.43 17.42 4.48
N PRO A 82 -18.41 18.23 5.55
CA PRO A 82 -17.77 17.85 6.80
C PRO A 82 -18.52 16.76 7.59
N THR A 83 -19.71 16.37 7.11
CA THR A 83 -20.51 15.26 7.66
C THR A 83 -20.30 13.94 6.90
N GLU A 84 -19.38 13.92 5.94
CA GLU A 84 -19.08 12.76 5.11
C GLU A 84 -17.57 12.45 5.02
N MET A 85 -17.25 11.18 4.78
CA MET A 85 -15.89 10.71 4.50
C MET A 85 -15.96 9.53 3.52
N ILE A 86 -15.03 9.45 2.57
CA ILE A 86 -14.87 8.26 1.74
C ILE A 86 -13.78 7.36 2.35
N ALA A 87 -14.10 6.10 2.58
CA ALA A 87 -13.13 5.05 2.86
C ALA A 87 -12.90 4.19 1.61
N MET A 88 -11.63 3.95 1.30
CA MET A 88 -11.20 3.11 0.18
C MET A 88 -10.21 2.07 0.67
N TRP A 89 -10.29 0.86 0.10
CA TRP A 89 -9.39 -0.25 0.39
C TRP A 89 -9.36 -1.23 -0.77
N VAL A 90 -8.47 -2.21 -0.70
CA VAL A 90 -8.30 -3.25 -1.72
C VAL A 90 -8.43 -4.63 -1.09
N SER A 91 -9.16 -5.54 -1.76
CA SER A 91 -9.18 -6.97 -1.44
C SER A 91 -9.04 -7.80 -2.73
N LYS A 92 -8.89 -9.12 -2.61
CA LYS A 92 -8.92 -10.05 -3.75
C LYS A 92 -10.36 -10.30 -4.21
N ASP A 93 -11.22 -10.69 -3.28
CA ASP A 93 -12.60 -11.12 -3.51
C ASP A 93 -13.52 -10.44 -2.49
N ALA A 94 -14.77 -10.16 -2.88
CA ALA A 94 -15.77 -9.58 -2.01
C ALA A 94 -17.17 -10.08 -2.36
N TYR A 95 -18.04 -10.17 -1.36
CA TYR A 95 -19.45 -10.52 -1.53
C TYR A 95 -20.35 -9.33 -1.17
N THR A 96 -20.16 -8.74 0.01
CA THR A 96 -20.84 -7.52 0.44
C THR A 96 -19.84 -6.67 1.23
N PRO A 97 -18.87 -6.04 0.54
CA PRO A 97 -17.84 -5.25 1.19
C PRO A 97 -18.46 -4.03 1.86
N LYS A 98 -18.06 -3.77 3.11
CA LYS A 98 -18.62 -2.71 3.95
C LYS A 98 -17.53 -1.97 4.72
N VAL A 99 -17.84 -0.74 5.07
CA VAL A 99 -17.18 -0.02 6.17
C VAL A 99 -18.15 0.05 7.34
N ARG A 100 -17.65 -0.14 8.56
CA ARG A 100 -18.40 0.04 9.81
C ARG A 100 -17.65 1.00 10.71
N TRP A 101 -18.37 1.90 11.38
CA TRP A 101 -17.76 2.95 12.20
C TRP A 101 -18.60 3.34 13.41
N GLY A 102 -17.95 4.01 14.37
CA GLY A 102 -18.57 4.56 15.57
C GLY A 102 -17.63 5.53 16.29
N THR A 103 -18.09 6.13 17.39
CA THR A 103 -17.33 7.12 18.17
C THR A 103 -16.49 6.50 19.29
N GLU A 104 -16.64 5.19 19.52
CA GLU A 104 -15.93 4.42 20.54
C GLU A 104 -15.18 3.26 19.87
N SER A 105 -13.94 3.03 20.28
CA SER A 105 -13.10 1.92 19.79
C SER A 105 -13.80 0.58 20.04
N GLY A 106 -13.81 -0.27 19.01
CA GLY A 106 -14.47 -1.58 19.01
C GLY A 106 -16.00 -1.54 18.93
N GLN A 107 -16.63 -0.36 18.88
CA GLN A 107 -18.08 -0.20 18.85
C GLN A 107 -18.54 0.49 17.55
N TYR A 108 -18.98 -0.31 16.58
CA TYR A 108 -19.41 0.19 15.26
C TYR A 108 -20.93 0.16 15.12
N ILE A 109 -21.57 1.27 15.45
CA ILE A 109 -23.04 1.41 15.40
C ILE A 109 -23.57 1.83 14.02
N HIS A 110 -22.67 2.22 13.11
CA HIS A 110 -22.99 2.59 11.74
C HIS A 110 -22.25 1.68 10.75
N ALA A 111 -22.85 1.46 9.57
CA ALA A 111 -22.23 0.75 8.47
C ALA A 111 -22.75 1.23 7.12
N ALA A 112 -21.92 1.09 6.09
CA ALA A 112 -22.25 1.40 4.71
C ALA A 112 -21.60 0.37 3.77
N GLU A 113 -22.31 0.00 2.72
CA GLU A 113 -21.80 -0.85 1.65
C GLU A 113 -20.83 -0.07 0.75
N ALA A 114 -19.84 -0.79 0.21
CA ALA A 114 -18.89 -0.27 -0.75
C ALA A 114 -19.28 -0.65 -2.18
N ASP A 115 -19.13 0.32 -3.07
CA ASP A 115 -19.03 0.02 -4.49
C ASP A 115 -17.64 -0.58 -4.76
N SER A 116 -17.59 -1.57 -5.66
CA SER A 116 -16.35 -2.27 -6.00
C SER A 116 -16.08 -2.17 -7.50
N SER A 117 -14.84 -1.89 -7.88
CA SER A 117 -14.39 -1.88 -9.26
C SER A 117 -13.01 -2.54 -9.39
N SER A 118 -12.58 -2.81 -10.62
CA SER A 118 -11.26 -3.33 -10.92
C SER A 118 -10.84 -2.90 -12.33
N TYR A 119 -9.62 -3.23 -12.73
CA TYR A 119 -9.13 -3.05 -14.10
C TYR A 119 -8.25 -4.24 -14.52
N SER A 120 -8.30 -4.52 -15.81
CA SER A 120 -7.58 -5.59 -16.49
C SER A 120 -6.35 -5.06 -17.23
N ALA A 121 -5.49 -5.97 -17.71
CA ALA A 121 -4.37 -5.60 -18.58
C ALA A 121 -4.85 -4.84 -19.81
N SER A 122 -5.96 -5.27 -20.42
CA SER A 122 -6.54 -4.64 -21.61
C SER A 122 -7.05 -3.21 -21.41
N ASP A 123 -7.23 -2.76 -20.17
CA ASP A 123 -7.58 -1.36 -19.88
C ASP A 123 -6.35 -0.43 -19.94
N MET A 124 -5.14 -0.99 -20.03
CA MET A 124 -3.89 -0.23 -20.09
C MET A 124 -3.53 0.14 -21.53
N CYS A 125 -2.97 1.33 -21.74
CA CYS A 125 -2.71 1.87 -23.08
C CYS A 125 -1.47 1.30 -23.77
N GLY A 126 -0.53 0.70 -23.04
CA GLY A 126 0.75 0.28 -23.61
C GLY A 126 1.71 -0.35 -22.60
N SER A 127 2.84 -0.84 -23.11
CA SER A 127 3.91 -1.44 -22.32
C SER A 127 4.61 -0.38 -21.44
N PRO A 128 5.04 -0.72 -20.20
CA PRO A 128 4.96 -2.05 -19.58
C PRO A 128 3.59 -2.37 -18.95
N ALA A 129 2.70 -1.38 -18.85
CA ALA A 129 1.44 -1.51 -18.11
C ALA A 129 0.48 -2.57 -18.65
N ILE A 130 0.46 -2.80 -19.96
CA ILE A 130 -0.40 -3.78 -20.63
C ILE A 130 0.16 -5.21 -20.60
N ASP A 131 1.47 -5.37 -20.36
CA ASP A 131 2.18 -6.64 -20.53
C ASP A 131 2.94 -7.06 -19.26
N PHE A 132 4.27 -7.01 -19.27
CA PHE A 132 5.12 -7.56 -18.19
C PHE A 132 5.15 -6.68 -16.94
N GLY A 133 4.66 -5.44 -17.00
CA GLY A 133 4.44 -4.59 -15.84
C GLY A 133 3.04 -4.75 -15.22
N TYR A 134 2.11 -5.40 -15.94
CA TYR A 134 0.76 -5.61 -15.43
C TYR A 134 0.75 -6.55 -14.23
N ARG A 135 -0.06 -6.20 -13.24
CA ARG A 135 -0.43 -7.08 -12.13
C ARG A 135 -1.86 -6.80 -11.74
N ASP A 136 -2.64 -7.86 -11.48
CA ASP A 136 -4.03 -7.74 -11.06
C ASP A 136 -4.15 -6.87 -9.78
N PRO A 137 -4.92 -5.77 -9.83
CA PRO A 137 -5.10 -4.88 -8.69
C PRO A 137 -5.96 -5.49 -7.58
N GLY A 138 -6.72 -6.56 -7.85
CA GLY A 138 -7.83 -7.01 -7.02
C GLY A 138 -9.07 -6.13 -7.20
N LEU A 139 -9.92 -6.11 -6.18
CA LEU A 139 -11.10 -5.26 -6.10
C LEU A 139 -10.79 -3.98 -5.33
N LEU A 140 -11.04 -2.85 -5.97
CA LEU A 140 -10.94 -1.50 -5.42
C LEU A 140 -12.30 -1.12 -4.84
N HIS A 141 -12.37 -0.96 -3.52
CA HIS A 141 -13.61 -0.65 -2.81
C HIS A 141 -13.69 0.82 -2.47
N LYS A 142 -14.90 1.39 -2.55
CA LYS A 142 -15.20 2.76 -2.13
C LYS A 142 -16.52 2.79 -1.38
N ALA A 143 -16.49 3.18 -0.11
CA ALA A 143 -17.67 3.38 0.72
C ALA A 143 -17.74 4.81 1.26
N LYS A 144 -18.96 5.35 1.36
CA LYS A 144 -19.22 6.66 1.94
C LYS A 144 -19.74 6.51 3.38
N LEU A 145 -18.99 7.04 4.33
CA LEU A 145 -19.42 7.26 5.70
C LEU A 145 -20.18 8.59 5.71
N SER A 146 -21.39 8.60 6.26
CA SER A 146 -22.26 9.78 6.31
C SER A 146 -22.82 9.98 7.71
N GLY A 147 -23.35 11.18 7.97
CA GLY A 147 -23.89 11.53 9.29
C GLY A 147 -22.80 11.75 10.35
N LEU A 148 -21.59 12.12 9.91
CA LEU A 148 -20.49 12.43 10.79
C LEU A 148 -20.71 13.79 11.46
N GLN A 149 -20.30 13.93 12.71
CA GLN A 149 -20.24 15.22 13.40
C GLN A 149 -18.89 15.88 13.09
N PRO A 150 -18.87 17.11 12.54
CA PRO A 150 -17.63 17.79 12.19
C PRO A 150 -16.64 17.88 13.36
N GLY A 151 -15.37 17.53 13.10
CA GLY A 151 -14.29 17.57 14.09
C GLY A 151 -14.30 16.46 15.14
N LEU A 152 -15.28 15.56 15.15
CA LEU A 152 -15.33 14.40 16.04
C LEU A 152 -14.43 13.26 15.53
N THR A 153 -13.87 12.47 16.45
CA THR A 153 -13.09 11.28 16.09
C THR A 153 -14.00 10.07 15.93
N TYR A 154 -13.78 9.29 14.87
CA TYR A 154 -14.47 8.05 14.58
C TYR A 154 -13.47 6.91 14.43
N TYR A 155 -13.85 5.74 14.96
CA TYR A 155 -13.16 4.47 14.80
C TYR A 155 -13.89 3.64 13.75
N TYR A 156 -13.16 2.95 12.88
CA TYR A 156 -13.74 2.20 11.78
C TYR A 156 -12.92 0.99 11.38
N THR A 157 -13.59 0.01 10.79
CA THR A 157 -12.96 -1.11 10.07
C THR A 157 -13.63 -1.25 8.71
N CYS A 158 -12.91 -1.73 7.72
CA CYS A 158 -13.43 -2.07 6.41
C CYS A 158 -13.23 -3.56 6.12
N GLY A 159 -14.01 -4.14 5.23
CA GLY A 159 -13.85 -5.53 4.83
C GLY A 159 -15.15 -6.20 4.46
N ASP A 160 -15.19 -7.52 4.62
CA ASP A 160 -16.31 -8.35 4.23
C ASP A 160 -16.53 -9.44 5.28
N GLN A 161 -17.79 -9.72 5.63
CA GLN A 161 -18.12 -10.72 6.64
C GLN A 161 -17.59 -12.12 6.30
N GLN A 162 -17.48 -12.46 5.02
CA GLN A 162 -16.98 -13.74 4.53
C GLN A 162 -15.45 -13.80 4.52
N PHE A 163 -14.78 -12.70 4.22
CA PHE A 163 -13.34 -12.67 3.96
C PHE A 163 -12.50 -12.02 5.06
N GLY A 164 -13.15 -11.43 6.05
CA GLY A 164 -12.53 -10.81 7.20
C GLY A 164 -12.61 -9.28 7.15
N TRP A 165 -12.33 -8.71 8.32
CA TRP A 165 -12.29 -7.28 8.55
C TRP A 165 -10.84 -6.84 8.72
N SER A 166 -10.54 -5.61 8.33
CA SER A 166 -9.29 -4.94 8.66
C SER A 166 -9.11 -4.84 10.17
N GLN A 167 -7.88 -4.53 10.60
CA GLN A 167 -7.68 -3.92 11.92
C GLN A 167 -8.52 -2.63 12.05
N GLU A 168 -8.72 -2.19 13.29
CA GLU A 168 -9.37 -0.90 13.55
C GLU A 168 -8.45 0.25 13.16
N PHE A 169 -9.05 1.26 12.56
CA PHE A 169 -8.43 2.54 12.27
C PHE A 169 -9.28 3.65 12.89
N SER A 170 -8.73 4.86 12.95
CA SER A 170 -9.54 6.02 13.29
C SER A 170 -9.15 7.26 12.51
N PHE A 171 -10.09 8.19 12.43
CA PHE A 171 -9.94 9.48 11.77
C PHE A 171 -10.75 10.55 12.49
N ARG A 172 -10.40 11.81 12.25
CA ARG A 172 -11.19 12.96 12.67
C ARG A 172 -12.03 13.44 11.49
N ALA A 173 -13.34 13.55 11.67
CA ALA A 173 -14.22 14.12 10.66
C ALA A 173 -13.81 15.56 10.35
N ALA A 174 -14.04 16.01 9.11
CA ALA A 174 -13.59 17.33 8.68
C ALA A 174 -14.20 18.43 9.56
N LEU A 175 -13.47 19.52 9.71
CA LEU A 175 -13.93 20.67 10.48
C LEU A 175 -15.07 21.38 9.74
N ALA A 176 -16.03 21.91 10.49
CA ALA A 176 -17.05 22.78 9.91
C ALA A 176 -16.40 24.05 9.36
N ALA A 177 -16.95 24.59 8.28
CA ALA A 177 -16.48 25.85 7.71
C ALA A 177 -16.73 27.00 8.68
N ASP A 178 -15.65 27.53 9.27
CA ASP A 178 -15.68 28.67 10.18
C ASP A 178 -14.42 29.53 9.95
N PRO A 179 -14.54 30.83 9.66
CA PRO A 179 -13.40 31.73 9.50
C PRO A 179 -12.42 31.78 10.69
N LYS A 180 -12.86 31.35 11.88
CA LYS A 180 -12.02 31.31 13.10
C LYS A 180 -11.32 29.98 13.30
N THR A 181 -11.68 28.95 12.54
CA THR A 181 -11.08 27.62 12.66
C THR A 181 -9.75 27.58 11.92
N THR A 182 -8.69 27.20 12.64
CA THR A 182 -7.40 26.91 12.02
C THR A 182 -7.44 25.52 11.39
N VAL A 183 -7.03 25.43 10.13
CA VAL A 183 -6.85 24.17 9.39
C VAL A 183 -5.37 24.02 9.07
N ARG A 184 -4.80 22.85 9.39
CA ARG A 184 -3.38 22.54 9.13
C ARG A 184 -3.29 21.54 7.99
N VAL A 185 -2.56 21.91 6.93
CA VAL A 185 -2.44 21.11 5.71
C VAL A 185 -0.97 20.75 5.49
N SER A 186 -0.70 19.46 5.28
CA SER A 186 0.60 18.99 4.78
C SER A 186 0.50 18.78 3.28
N ALA A 187 1.24 19.56 2.49
CA ALA A 187 1.21 19.51 1.03
C ALA A 187 2.59 19.17 0.45
N PHE A 188 2.63 18.25 -0.53
CA PHE A 188 3.87 17.83 -1.20
C PHE A 188 3.55 17.16 -2.55
N GLY A 189 4.55 17.03 -3.42
CA GLY A 189 4.48 16.28 -4.68
C GLY A 189 5.65 15.30 -4.78
N ASP A 190 5.67 14.52 -5.86
CA ASP A 190 6.88 13.83 -6.32
C ASP A 190 7.47 12.84 -5.28
N MET A 191 6.62 12.28 -4.43
CA MET A 191 7.09 11.49 -3.29
C MET A 191 7.59 10.11 -3.72
N GLY A 192 6.98 9.49 -4.73
CA GLY A 192 7.37 8.17 -5.22
C GLY A 192 7.19 7.04 -4.20
N SER A 193 8.02 6.00 -4.29
CA SER A 193 8.00 4.89 -3.34
C SER A 193 9.41 4.46 -2.94
N GLY A 194 9.58 3.87 -1.76
CA GLY A 194 10.87 3.37 -1.28
C GLY A 194 10.70 2.05 -0.54
N GLN A 195 11.71 1.20 -0.59
CA GLN A 195 11.72 -0.10 0.11
C GLN A 195 12.39 0.03 1.47
N VAL A 196 11.67 -0.35 2.53
CA VAL A 196 12.15 -0.23 3.91
C VAL A 196 13.18 -1.29 4.29
N ASP A 197 13.31 -2.35 3.51
CA ASP A 197 14.30 -3.42 3.66
C ASP A 197 15.50 -3.23 2.71
N ASP A 198 15.62 -2.05 2.10
CA ASP A 198 16.65 -1.68 1.13
C ASP A 198 16.72 -2.59 -0.11
N SER A 199 15.63 -3.31 -0.43
CA SER A 199 15.49 -4.02 -1.71
C SER A 199 15.54 -3.05 -2.89
N VAL A 200 16.09 -3.52 -4.01
CA VAL A 200 16.15 -2.74 -5.25
C VAL A 200 14.74 -2.64 -5.85
N GLN A 201 14.35 -1.46 -6.32
CA GLN A 201 13.10 -1.26 -7.06
C GLN A 201 13.34 -1.28 -8.57
N SER A 202 12.37 -1.80 -9.33
CA SER A 202 12.41 -1.91 -10.80
C SER A 202 12.30 -0.57 -11.53
N THR A 203 11.78 0.47 -10.87
CA THR A 203 11.66 1.83 -11.39
C THR A 203 12.64 2.72 -10.66
N ASP A 204 13.56 3.37 -11.40
CA ASP A 204 14.57 4.34 -10.97
C ASP A 204 14.76 4.42 -9.44
N GLY A 205 15.76 3.70 -8.93
CA GLY A 205 16.10 3.55 -7.51
C GLY A 205 16.51 4.84 -6.78
N GLN A 206 15.76 5.91 -6.94
CA GLN A 206 16.06 7.28 -6.52
C GLN A 206 14.98 7.88 -5.61
N GLN A 207 14.09 7.07 -5.05
CA GLN A 207 12.99 7.56 -4.21
C GLN A 207 13.12 7.12 -2.75
N GLN A 208 14.31 6.73 -2.29
CA GLN A 208 14.54 6.50 -0.86
C GLN A 208 14.23 7.72 0.04
N PRO A 209 14.35 8.98 -0.45
CA PRO A 209 13.76 10.14 0.24
C PRO A 209 12.25 10.04 0.53
N SER A 210 11.48 9.24 -0.24
CA SER A 210 10.07 8.91 0.06
C SER A 210 9.90 8.44 1.49
N LEU A 211 10.81 7.59 1.99
CA LEU A 211 10.74 7.06 3.35
C LEU A 211 10.93 8.16 4.40
N ASN A 212 11.76 9.17 4.11
CA ASN A 212 11.98 10.28 5.03
C ASN A 212 10.78 11.22 5.06
N THR A 213 10.24 11.59 3.90
CA THR A 213 8.99 12.35 3.81
C THR A 213 7.85 11.61 4.51
N THR A 214 7.80 10.29 4.34
CA THR A 214 6.85 9.41 5.04
C THR A 214 6.99 9.52 6.56
N ARG A 215 8.18 9.30 7.10
CA ARG A 215 8.39 9.39 8.56
C ARG A 215 8.08 10.77 9.12
N LEU A 216 8.33 11.84 8.35
CA LEU A 216 8.03 13.21 8.78
C LEU A 216 6.52 13.48 8.80
N LEU A 217 5.79 13.09 7.75
CA LEU A 217 4.35 13.25 7.71
C LEU A 217 3.66 12.46 8.82
N ASP A 218 4.08 11.22 9.08
CA ASP A 218 3.59 10.40 10.18
C ASP A 218 3.79 11.10 11.54
N LYS A 219 4.99 11.62 11.78
CA LYS A 219 5.31 12.39 12.99
C LYS A 219 4.39 13.60 13.21
N TYR A 220 4.01 14.31 12.14
CA TYR A 220 3.17 15.51 12.23
C TYR A 220 1.67 15.24 12.01
N LEU A 221 1.31 13.99 11.68
CA LEU A 221 -0.08 13.61 11.40
C LEU A 221 -1.07 13.96 12.51
N PRO A 222 -0.74 13.83 13.81
CA PRO A 222 -1.65 14.23 14.90
C PRO A 222 -2.04 15.72 14.87
N GLU A 223 -1.25 16.55 14.20
CA GLU A 223 -1.48 17.98 14.04
C GLU A 223 -2.04 18.33 12.65
N THR A 224 -2.11 17.39 11.71
CA THR A 224 -2.54 17.64 10.33
C THR A 224 -4.02 17.32 10.15
N ASP A 225 -4.78 18.27 9.62
CA ASP A 225 -6.20 18.07 9.29
C ASP A 225 -6.39 17.52 7.86
N LEU A 226 -5.42 17.77 6.96
CA LEU A 226 -5.45 17.31 5.58
C LEU A 226 -4.04 17.07 5.02
N VAL A 227 -3.87 15.96 4.33
CA VAL A 227 -2.70 15.68 3.48
C VAL A 227 -3.07 15.90 2.02
N LEU A 228 -2.28 16.71 1.30
CA LEU A 228 -2.46 17.01 -0.11
C LEU A 228 -1.23 16.56 -0.91
N HIS A 229 -1.38 15.50 -1.70
CA HIS A 229 -0.36 15.02 -2.63
C HIS A 229 -0.65 15.52 -4.05
N ILE A 230 0.16 16.44 -4.58
CA ILE A 230 -0.16 17.22 -5.80
C ILE A 230 0.37 16.61 -7.11
N GLY A 231 0.32 15.29 -7.25
CA GLY A 231 0.81 14.57 -8.43
C GLY A 231 2.11 13.81 -8.19
N ASP A 232 2.56 13.07 -9.21
CA ASP A 232 3.75 12.20 -9.17
C ASP A 232 3.77 11.27 -7.94
N ILE A 233 2.75 10.41 -7.91
CA ILE A 233 2.36 9.66 -6.71
C ILE A 233 3.37 8.57 -6.34
N SER A 234 3.60 7.62 -7.25
CA SER A 234 4.40 6.41 -6.99
C SER A 234 5.54 6.19 -7.97
N TYR A 235 5.54 6.89 -9.11
CA TYR A 235 6.40 6.60 -10.26
C TYR A 235 6.32 5.14 -10.74
N ALA A 236 5.16 4.49 -10.58
CA ALA A 236 4.97 3.12 -11.04
C ALA A 236 5.26 2.95 -12.54
N ASN A 237 4.99 3.97 -13.36
CA ASN A 237 5.36 4.03 -14.78
C ASN A 237 5.03 2.73 -15.57
N GLY A 238 3.90 2.11 -15.22
CA GLY A 238 3.40 0.86 -15.81
C GLY A 238 3.78 -0.44 -15.08
N TYR A 239 4.55 -0.39 -14.00
CA TYR A 239 4.75 -1.52 -13.09
C TYR A 239 3.72 -1.49 -11.96
N SER A 240 2.58 -2.17 -12.13
CA SER A 240 1.41 -2.05 -11.25
C SER A 240 1.67 -2.46 -9.79
N SER A 241 2.65 -3.34 -9.54
CA SER A 241 3.04 -3.74 -8.17
C SER A 241 3.58 -2.56 -7.33
N VAL A 242 4.16 -1.54 -7.97
CA VAL A 242 4.65 -0.32 -7.31
C VAL A 242 3.51 0.53 -6.76
N VAL A 243 2.33 0.49 -7.40
CA VAL A 243 1.13 1.17 -6.86
C VAL A 243 0.71 0.53 -5.55
N SER A 244 0.69 -0.80 -5.49
CA SER A 244 0.32 -1.54 -4.27
C SER A 244 1.33 -1.33 -3.14
N SER A 245 2.63 -1.27 -3.44
CA SER A 245 3.66 -1.00 -2.42
C SER A 245 3.56 0.42 -1.86
N ARG A 246 3.33 1.42 -2.71
CA ARG A 246 3.09 2.80 -2.29
C ARG A 246 1.89 2.91 -1.35
N ALA A 247 0.76 2.30 -1.73
CA ALA A 247 -0.46 2.40 -0.96
C ALA A 247 -0.36 1.69 0.40
N ALA A 248 0.45 0.63 0.51
CA ALA A 248 0.76 -0.02 1.79
C ALA A 248 1.58 0.89 2.74
N ALA A 249 2.43 1.77 2.23
CA ALA A 249 3.05 2.83 3.03
C ALA A 249 2.01 3.92 3.40
N GLY A 250 1.13 4.24 2.44
CA GLY A 250 0.01 5.17 2.51
C GLY A 250 -0.99 4.94 3.66
N SER A 251 -1.28 3.67 3.95
CA SER A 251 -2.22 3.28 5.02
C SER A 251 -1.79 3.71 6.42
N THR A 252 -0.50 4.04 6.61
CA THR A 252 0.02 4.57 7.88
C THR A 252 -0.37 6.05 8.09
N PHE A 253 -0.59 6.82 7.02
CA PHE A 253 -0.81 8.28 7.12
C PHE A 253 -2.26 8.71 7.26
N MET A 254 -3.20 7.83 6.94
CA MET A 254 -4.63 8.17 6.93
C MET A 254 -5.38 7.45 8.07
N ALA A 255 -4.64 6.64 8.82
CA ALA A 255 -5.17 5.68 9.76
C ALA A 255 -4.28 5.77 11.00
N ARG A 256 -4.79 6.45 12.02
CA ARG A 256 -4.14 6.61 13.32
C ARG A 256 -3.84 5.22 13.90
N ASP A 257 -2.57 4.93 14.14
CA ASP A 257 -2.12 3.99 15.17
C ASP A 257 -1.81 4.84 16.41
N THR A 258 -2.63 4.74 17.45
CA THR A 258 -2.24 5.19 18.79
C THR A 258 -2.41 4.01 19.73
N GLU A 259 -1.30 3.31 19.97
CA GLU A 259 -1.02 2.67 21.24
C GLU A 259 0.09 3.45 21.96
#